data_AF-A0A657B037-F1
#
_entry.id   AF-A0A657B037-F1
#
_cell.length_a   1.000
_cell.length_b   1.000
_cell.length_c   1.000
_cell.angle_alpha   90.00
_cell.angle_beta   90.00
_cell.angle_gamma   90.00
#
_symmetry.space_group_name_H-M   'P 1'
#
loop_
_entity.id
_entity.type
_entity.pdbx_description
1 polymer ?
#
loop_
_entity_poly.entity_id
_entity_poly.type
_entity_poly.pdbx_seq_one_letter_code
_entity_poly.pdbx_strand_id
1 'polypeptide(L)'
;MEHVQALFPPSLVIPEGGEGVDGVKGVASLFQTLDLDRYDLILTPVGSGTTLAGLHNGVGDSARVVGVSALKGAEDLSQRAAKYIPGKSPEQVEIWHDYHHGGFAKMSPLLRNFISSVQSEYGLMLDPVYTSKALYALVHQFAHHKLGESVNAMLLHTGGLQGWRGFRSS
;
A
#
# COMPACT_ATOMS: atom_id res chain seq x y z
N MET A 1 13.40 -19.43 9.16
CA MET A 1 12.24 -19.47 10.09
C MET A 1 12.26 -20.74 10.94
N GLU A 2 12.55 -21.91 10.36
CA GLU A 2 12.71 -23.19 11.10
C GLU A 2 13.74 -23.13 12.25
N HIS A 3 14.85 -22.41 12.07
CA HIS A 3 15.87 -22.26 13.13
C HIS A 3 15.35 -21.52 14.39
N VAL A 4 14.47 -20.53 14.24
CA VAL A 4 13.91 -19.76 15.38
C VAL A 4 12.89 -20.60 16.14
N GLN A 5 12.04 -21.36 15.43
CA GLN A 5 11.09 -22.30 16.06
C GLN A 5 11.80 -23.41 16.83
N ALA A 6 12.92 -23.91 16.32
CA ALA A 6 13.72 -24.91 17.01
C ALA A 6 14.33 -24.37 18.32
N LEU A 7 14.66 -23.07 18.38
CA LEU A 7 15.25 -22.45 19.58
C LEU A 7 14.20 -22.02 20.63
N PHE A 8 12.95 -21.76 20.23
CA PHE A 8 11.91 -21.22 21.13
C PHE A 8 10.55 -21.92 20.98
N PRO A 9 10.38 -23.18 21.42
CA PRO A 9 9.10 -23.86 21.38
C PRO A 9 8.23 -23.62 22.64
N PRO A 10 6.91 -23.41 22.51
CA PRO A 10 6.16 -23.18 21.27
C PRO A 10 6.19 -21.70 20.81
N SER A 11 6.41 -21.45 19.52
CA SER A 11 6.37 -20.10 18.94
C SER A 11 5.58 -20.04 17.63
N LEU A 12 4.86 -18.93 17.45
CA LEU A 12 4.21 -18.55 16.20
C LEU A 12 5.15 -17.62 15.42
N VAL A 13 5.52 -18.02 14.20
CA VAL A 13 6.36 -17.19 13.34
C VAL A 13 5.49 -16.42 12.38
N ILE A 14 5.55 -15.09 12.47
CA ILE A 14 4.84 -14.17 11.60
C ILE A 14 5.82 -13.66 10.53
N PRO A 15 5.56 -13.91 9.24
CA PRO A 15 6.41 -13.40 8.16
C PRO A 15 6.43 -11.88 8.10
N GLU A 16 7.46 -11.32 7.44
CA GLU A 16 7.56 -9.88 7.21
C GLU A 16 6.29 -9.34 6.54
N GLY A 17 5.81 -8.18 7.03
CA GLY A 17 4.58 -7.57 6.51
C GLY A 17 3.32 -8.42 6.73
N GLY A 18 3.36 -9.38 7.66
CA GLY A 18 2.25 -10.28 7.94
C GLY A 18 1.87 -11.15 6.75
N GLU A 19 2.82 -11.44 5.85
CA GLU A 19 2.56 -12.24 4.65
C GLU A 19 1.95 -13.60 5.01
N GLY A 20 0.88 -13.97 4.33
CA GLY A 20 0.19 -15.23 4.51
C GLY A 20 -1.32 -15.08 4.48
N VAL A 21 -1.99 -16.23 4.46
CA VAL A 21 -3.46 -16.31 4.36
C VAL A 21 -4.14 -15.55 5.50
N ASP A 22 -3.61 -15.64 6.72
CA ASP A 22 -4.23 -14.99 7.89
C ASP A 22 -4.09 -13.47 7.87
N GLY A 23 -2.93 -12.94 7.46
CA GLY A 23 -2.74 -11.50 7.29
C GLY A 23 -3.64 -10.93 6.20
N VAL A 24 -3.76 -11.64 5.08
CA VAL A 24 -4.67 -11.27 3.98
C VAL A 24 -6.13 -11.28 4.42
N LYS A 25 -6.57 -12.30 5.18
CA LYS A 25 -7.93 -12.35 5.76
C LYS A 25 -8.19 -11.19 6.71
N GLY A 26 -7.21 -10.86 7.57
CA GLY A 26 -7.32 -9.75 8.51
C GLY A 26 -7.49 -8.39 7.83
N VAL A 27 -6.84 -8.18 6.68
CA VAL A 27 -7.04 -6.97 5.88
C VAL A 27 -8.39 -7.00 5.15
N ALA A 28 -8.76 -8.14 4.55
CA ALA A 28 -10.01 -8.26 3.81
C ALA A 28 -11.25 -7.98 4.65
N SER A 29 -11.25 -8.35 5.93
CA SER A 29 -12.37 -8.11 6.84
C SER A 29 -12.65 -6.62 7.09
N LEU A 30 -11.65 -5.73 6.91
CA LEU A 30 -11.82 -4.28 7.07
C LEU A 30 -12.79 -3.69 6.04
N PHE A 31 -12.94 -4.33 4.88
CA PHE A 31 -13.72 -3.82 3.76
C PHE A 31 -15.15 -4.34 3.73
N GLN A 32 -15.47 -5.38 4.52
CA GLN A 32 -16.80 -5.99 4.55
C GLN A 32 -17.88 -5.08 5.13
N THR A 33 -17.50 -4.07 5.91
CA THR A 33 -18.44 -3.13 6.55
C THR A 33 -18.48 -1.77 5.87
N LEU A 34 -17.66 -1.55 4.83
CA LEU A 34 -17.59 -0.29 4.12
C LEU A 34 -18.58 -0.29 2.96
N ASP A 35 -19.22 0.85 2.73
CA ASP A 35 -19.96 1.10 1.50
C ASP A 35 -18.96 1.39 0.38
N LEU A 36 -18.61 0.36 -0.39
CA LEU A 36 -17.56 0.41 -1.41
C LEU A 36 -18.08 0.86 -2.78
N ASP A 37 -19.37 0.69 -3.04
CA ASP A 37 -20.00 0.99 -4.35
C ASP A 37 -19.94 2.48 -4.71
N ARG A 38 -19.64 3.33 -3.74
CA ARG A 38 -19.42 4.76 -3.95
C ARG A 38 -18.04 5.11 -4.51
N TYR A 39 -17.10 4.18 -4.56
CA TYR A 39 -15.72 4.43 -5.00
C TYR A 39 -15.43 3.73 -6.32
N ASP A 40 -14.90 4.47 -7.29
CA ASP A 40 -14.47 3.91 -8.57
C ASP A 40 -13.06 3.30 -8.46
N LEU A 41 -12.25 3.83 -7.53
CA LEU A 41 -10.84 3.51 -7.37
C LEU A 41 -10.46 3.44 -5.88
N ILE A 42 -9.78 2.36 -5.48
CA ILE A 42 -9.24 2.20 -4.13
C ILE A 42 -7.74 1.88 -4.21
N LEU A 43 -6.93 2.63 -3.47
CA LEU A 43 -5.48 2.52 -3.50
C LEU A 43 -4.89 2.12 -2.15
N THR A 44 -3.78 1.40 -2.17
CA THR A 44 -2.94 1.14 -0.98
C THR A 44 -1.45 1.21 -1.33
N PRO A 45 -0.58 1.71 -0.44
CA PRO A 45 0.85 1.50 -0.60
C PRO A 45 1.20 0.00 -0.53
N VAL A 46 2.27 -0.40 -1.22
CA VAL A 46 2.71 -1.79 -1.34
C VAL A 46 4.18 -1.94 -0.94
N GLY A 47 4.41 -2.87 -0.02
CA GLY A 47 5.73 -3.39 0.33
C GLY A 47 5.79 -4.91 0.17
N SER A 48 5.05 -5.66 1.00
CA SER A 48 5.02 -7.12 0.90
C SER A 48 3.95 -7.68 -0.05
N GLY A 49 2.91 -6.91 -0.34
CA GLY A 49 1.74 -7.35 -1.11
C GLY A 49 0.56 -7.84 -0.26
N THR A 50 0.75 -8.12 1.04
CA THR A 50 -0.31 -8.62 1.93
C THR A 50 -1.54 -7.72 1.94
N THR A 51 -1.34 -6.42 2.13
CA THR A 51 -2.45 -5.45 2.19
C THR A 51 -3.18 -5.33 0.86
N LEU A 52 -2.45 -5.35 -0.26
CA LEU A 52 -3.04 -5.30 -1.60
C LEU A 52 -3.89 -6.54 -1.87
N ALA A 53 -3.41 -7.72 -1.50
CA ALA A 53 -4.17 -8.95 -1.65
C ALA A 53 -5.43 -8.97 -0.78
N GLY A 54 -5.32 -8.53 0.49
CA GLY A 54 -6.47 -8.41 1.37
C GLY A 54 -7.49 -7.39 0.85
N LEU A 55 -7.02 -6.26 0.33
CA LEU A 55 -7.87 -5.25 -0.30
C LEU A 55 -8.62 -5.83 -1.50
N HIS A 56 -7.95 -6.54 -2.42
CA HIS A 56 -8.63 -7.22 -3.52
C HIS A 56 -9.70 -8.21 -3.03
N ASN A 57 -9.39 -9.01 -2.02
CA ASN A 57 -10.33 -10.01 -1.49
C ASN A 57 -11.51 -9.38 -0.73
N GLY A 58 -11.31 -8.21 -0.13
CA GLY A 58 -12.36 -7.48 0.59
C GLY A 58 -13.23 -6.63 -0.31
N VAL A 59 -12.66 -6.04 -1.37
CA VAL A 59 -13.37 -5.18 -2.32
C VAL A 59 -14.13 -5.97 -3.38
N GLY A 60 -13.58 -7.11 -3.81
CA GLY A 60 -14.12 -7.87 -4.93
C GLY A 60 -14.13 -7.04 -6.22
N ASP A 61 -15.29 -6.98 -6.87
CA ASP A 61 -15.49 -6.27 -8.13
C ASP A 61 -16.11 -4.87 -7.96
N SER A 62 -16.32 -4.42 -6.71
CA SER A 62 -17.01 -3.16 -6.40
C SER A 62 -16.24 -1.92 -6.87
N ALA A 63 -14.91 -2.00 -6.94
CA ALA A 63 -14.06 -0.88 -7.34
C ALA A 63 -12.76 -1.39 -7.99
N ARG A 64 -12.12 -0.54 -8.80
CA ARG A 64 -10.76 -0.78 -9.27
C ARG A 64 -9.80 -0.69 -8.09
N VAL A 65 -8.94 -1.68 -7.92
CA VAL A 65 -7.94 -1.72 -6.85
C VAL A 65 -6.54 -1.55 -7.42
N VAL A 66 -5.77 -0.62 -6.83
CA VAL A 66 -4.41 -0.28 -7.28
C VAL A 66 -3.42 -0.25 -6.13
N GLY A 67 -2.28 -0.92 -6.31
CA GLY A 67 -1.13 -0.78 -5.44
C GLY A 67 -0.21 0.37 -5.85
N VAL A 68 0.47 1.01 -4.89
CA VAL A 68 1.59 1.92 -5.18
C VAL A 68 2.86 1.39 -4.53
N SER A 69 3.85 1.01 -5.34
CA SER A 69 5.09 0.43 -4.82
C SER A 69 5.93 1.47 -4.08
N ALA A 70 6.32 1.16 -2.85
CA ALA A 70 7.37 1.90 -2.15
C ALA A 70 8.79 1.42 -2.51
N LEU A 71 8.90 0.28 -3.21
CA LEU A 71 10.14 -0.42 -3.54
C LEU A 71 10.58 -0.10 -4.97
N LYS A 72 11.88 0.09 -5.18
CA LYS A 72 12.46 0.31 -6.51
C LYS A 72 12.81 -1.03 -7.15
N GLY A 73 12.32 -1.29 -8.37
CA GLY A 73 12.65 -2.49 -9.15
C GLY A 73 12.01 -3.79 -8.64
N ALA A 74 10.98 -3.70 -7.82
CA ALA A 74 10.25 -4.86 -7.29
C ALA A 74 9.09 -5.25 -8.23
N GLU A 75 9.41 -5.68 -9.45
CA GLU A 75 8.42 -6.07 -10.46
C GLU A 75 7.67 -7.36 -10.11
N ASP A 76 8.15 -8.11 -9.11
CA ASP A 76 7.55 -9.34 -8.58
C ASP A 76 6.38 -9.09 -7.61
N LEU A 77 6.09 -7.83 -7.25
CA LEU A 77 5.04 -7.51 -6.27
C LEU A 77 3.64 -7.98 -6.69
N SER A 78 3.33 -7.91 -7.99
CA SER A 78 2.07 -8.41 -8.53
C SER A 78 1.95 -9.92 -8.34
N GLN A 79 3.04 -10.67 -8.56
CA GLN A 79 3.10 -12.11 -8.33
C GLN A 79 2.92 -12.46 -6.86
N ARG A 80 3.58 -11.71 -5.97
CA ARG A 80 3.47 -11.90 -4.51
C ARG A 80 2.05 -11.68 -4.01
N ALA A 81 1.37 -10.65 -4.49
CA ALA A 81 -0.02 -10.37 -4.13
C ALA A 81 -0.98 -11.40 -4.75
N ALA A 82 -0.84 -11.71 -6.04
CA ALA A 82 -1.72 -12.65 -6.76
C ALA A 82 -1.77 -14.05 -6.13
N LYS A 83 -0.67 -14.50 -5.51
CA LYS A 83 -0.64 -15.76 -4.73
C LYS A 83 -1.77 -15.88 -3.70
N TYR A 84 -2.24 -14.77 -3.17
CA TYR A 84 -3.27 -14.73 -2.13
C TYR A 84 -4.61 -14.14 -2.60
N ILE A 85 -4.77 -13.89 -3.90
CA ILE A 85 -6.01 -13.38 -4.50
C ILE A 85 -6.66 -14.50 -5.34
N PRO A 86 -7.75 -15.12 -4.86
CA PRO A 86 -8.38 -16.22 -5.59
C PRO A 86 -8.78 -15.84 -7.01
N GLY A 87 -8.36 -16.64 -7.99
CA GLY A 87 -8.76 -16.48 -9.40
C GLY A 87 -8.12 -15.33 -10.16
N LYS A 88 -7.18 -14.56 -9.57
CA LYS A 88 -6.43 -13.52 -10.28
C LYS A 88 -5.02 -13.95 -10.63
N SER A 89 -4.62 -13.70 -11.88
CA SER A 89 -3.23 -13.80 -12.31
C SER A 89 -2.44 -12.53 -11.93
N PRO A 90 -1.09 -12.58 -11.87
CA PRO A 90 -0.26 -11.41 -11.60
C PRO A 90 -0.54 -10.22 -12.51
N GLU A 91 -0.85 -10.45 -13.78
CA GLU A 91 -1.13 -9.41 -14.78
C GLU A 91 -2.44 -8.65 -14.49
N GLN A 92 -3.33 -9.24 -13.70
CA GLN A 92 -4.59 -8.63 -13.26
C GLN A 92 -4.45 -7.85 -11.94
N VAL A 93 -3.26 -7.84 -11.33
CA VAL A 93 -2.95 -7.08 -10.12
C VAL A 93 -2.22 -5.80 -10.53
N GLU A 94 -2.95 -4.69 -10.51
CA GLU A 94 -2.41 -3.40 -10.91
C GLU A 94 -1.55 -2.79 -9.79
N ILE A 95 -0.30 -2.43 -10.13
CA ILE A 95 0.60 -1.71 -9.25
C ILE A 95 1.29 -0.59 -10.04
N TRP A 96 1.35 0.61 -9.47
CA TRP A 96 2.15 1.71 -9.99
C TRP A 96 3.55 1.68 -9.37
N HIS A 97 4.56 1.43 -10.20
CA HIS A 97 5.95 1.27 -9.76
C HIS A 97 6.75 2.58 -9.75
N ASP A 98 6.33 3.59 -10.51
CA ASP A 98 7.14 4.81 -10.76
C ASP A 98 7.13 5.86 -9.64
N TYR A 99 6.36 5.63 -8.57
CA TYR A 99 6.19 6.58 -7.46
C TYR A 99 7.00 6.18 -6.21
N HIS A 100 8.05 5.37 -6.38
CA HIS A 100 8.84 4.87 -5.25
C HIS A 100 9.77 5.94 -4.62
N HIS A 101 9.93 7.13 -5.24
CA HIS A 101 10.75 8.27 -4.77
C HIS A 101 12.17 7.90 -4.31
N GLY A 102 12.88 7.11 -5.11
CA GLY A 102 14.23 6.62 -4.80
C GLY A 102 14.27 5.26 -4.11
N GLY A 103 13.12 4.71 -3.69
CA GLY A 103 12.98 3.33 -3.19
C GLY A 103 12.63 3.26 -1.71
N PHE A 104 12.76 2.07 -1.13
CA PHE A 104 12.39 1.83 0.25
C PHE A 104 13.16 2.73 1.23
N ALA A 105 12.44 3.31 2.20
CA ALA A 105 12.96 4.27 3.17
C ALA A 105 13.72 5.47 2.57
N LYS A 106 13.49 5.79 1.29
CA LYS A 106 13.95 7.03 0.66
C LYS A 106 12.81 8.03 0.55
N MET A 107 13.14 9.28 0.84
CA MET A 107 12.25 10.43 0.72
C MET A 107 12.95 11.49 -0.13
N SER A 108 12.56 11.57 -1.40
CA SER A 108 13.05 12.62 -2.29
C SER A 108 12.65 14.02 -1.78
N PRO A 109 13.37 15.09 -2.16
CA PRO A 109 12.96 16.47 -1.82
C PRO A 109 11.52 16.79 -2.24
N LEU A 110 11.09 16.28 -3.40
CA LEU A 110 9.73 16.42 -3.90
C LEU A 110 8.70 15.79 -2.95
N LEU A 111 8.95 14.56 -2.49
CA LEU A 111 8.07 13.87 -1.55
C LEU A 111 8.04 14.58 -0.20
N ARG A 112 9.18 15.07 0.29
CA ARG A 112 9.25 15.84 1.54
C ARG A 112 8.40 17.10 1.46
N ASN A 113 8.52 17.86 0.38
CA ASN A 113 7.74 19.08 0.17
C ASN A 113 6.25 18.77 0.07
N PHE A 114 5.89 17.67 -0.61
CA PHE A 114 4.51 17.20 -0.68
C PHE A 114 3.93 16.84 0.69
N ILE A 115 4.68 16.12 1.53
CA ILE A 115 4.20 15.80 2.89
C ILE A 115 3.99 17.08 3.71
N SER A 116 4.92 18.04 3.62
CA SER A 116 4.77 19.33 4.30
C SER A 116 3.55 20.11 3.81
N SER A 117 3.27 20.11 2.50
CA SER A 117 2.09 20.79 1.96
C SER A 117 0.79 20.12 2.41
N VAL A 118 0.72 18.78 2.36
CA VAL A 118 -0.46 18.04 2.83
C VAL A 118 -0.72 18.31 4.31
N GLN A 119 0.32 18.32 5.14
CA GLN A 119 0.15 18.65 6.55
C GLN A 119 -0.28 20.10 6.76
N SER A 120 0.31 21.06 6.03
CA SER A 120 -0.07 22.47 6.18
C SER A 120 -1.49 22.76 5.73
N GLU A 121 -1.96 22.11 4.66
CA GLU A 121 -3.25 22.40 4.04
C GLU A 121 -4.40 21.60 4.66
N TYR A 122 -4.16 20.31 4.97
CA TYR A 122 -5.20 19.38 5.44
C TYR A 122 -5.01 18.95 6.91
N GLY A 123 -3.93 19.36 7.57
CA GLY A 123 -3.60 18.90 8.92
C GLY A 123 -3.23 17.42 9.01
N LEU A 124 -3.04 16.75 7.88
CA LEU A 124 -2.76 15.32 7.79
C LEU A 124 -1.25 15.06 7.72
N MET A 125 -0.68 14.49 8.77
CA MET A 125 0.70 14.00 8.73
C MET A 125 0.75 12.63 8.06
N LEU A 126 1.65 12.48 7.09
CA LEU A 126 1.90 11.23 6.36
C LEU A 126 3.20 10.59 6.83
N ASP A 127 3.34 9.27 6.69
CA ASP A 127 4.62 8.62 6.92
C ASP A 127 5.60 8.85 5.75
N PRO A 128 6.93 8.83 6.00
CA PRO A 128 7.91 9.15 4.97
C PRO A 128 8.24 7.99 4.02
N VAL A 129 7.62 6.81 4.18
CA VAL A 129 8.05 5.58 3.50
C VAL A 129 7.01 5.03 2.51
N TYR A 130 5.72 5.04 2.86
CA TYR A 130 4.65 4.30 2.17
C TYR A 130 3.46 5.19 1.79
N THR A 131 2.65 5.62 2.75
CA THR A 131 1.36 6.28 2.53
C THR A 131 1.55 7.62 1.81
N SER A 132 2.62 8.35 2.12
CA SER A 132 2.96 9.58 1.39
C SER A 132 3.18 9.35 -0.10
N LYS A 133 3.83 8.25 -0.49
CA LYS A 133 4.07 7.89 -1.90
C LYS A 133 2.78 7.51 -2.61
N ALA A 134 1.92 6.76 -1.93
CA ALA A 134 0.62 6.39 -2.49
C ALA A 134 -0.29 7.61 -2.68
N LEU A 135 -0.35 8.53 -1.71
CA LEU A 135 -1.11 9.76 -1.85
C LEU A 135 -0.51 10.69 -2.92
N TYR A 136 0.82 10.81 -2.97
CA TYR A 136 1.50 11.56 -4.02
C TYR A 136 1.15 11.02 -5.41
N ALA A 137 1.20 9.69 -5.59
CA ALA A 137 0.84 9.04 -6.84
C ALA A 137 -0.59 9.34 -7.26
N LEU A 138 -1.55 9.25 -6.33
CA LEU A 138 -2.95 9.55 -6.59
C LEU A 138 -3.14 11.00 -7.07
N VAL A 139 -2.59 11.97 -6.31
CA VAL A 139 -2.68 13.40 -6.65
C VAL A 139 -2.03 13.68 -8.00
N HIS A 140 -0.86 13.09 -8.25
CA HIS A 140 -0.17 13.22 -9.54
C HIS A 140 -1.02 12.67 -10.70
N GLN A 141 -1.67 11.51 -10.54
CA GLN A 141 -2.51 10.93 -11.59
C GLN A 141 -3.75 11.79 -11.89
N PHE A 142 -4.36 12.39 -10.87
CA PHE A 142 -5.43 13.38 -11.06
C PHE A 142 -4.94 14.64 -11.77
N ALA A 143 -3.82 15.21 -11.33
CA ALA A 143 -3.24 16.42 -11.93
C ALA A 143 -2.86 16.24 -13.42
N HIS A 144 -2.61 15.00 -13.84
CA HIS A 144 -2.29 14.65 -15.22
C HIS A 144 -3.47 14.04 -16.00
N HIS A 145 -4.70 14.12 -15.48
CA HIS A 145 -5.92 13.61 -16.12
C HIS A 145 -5.85 12.13 -16.52
N LYS A 146 -5.10 11.31 -15.78
CA LYS A 146 -4.86 9.89 -16.10
C LYS A 146 -5.92 8.93 -15.57
N LEU A 147 -6.82 9.41 -14.71
CA LEU A 147 -7.87 8.60 -14.08
C LEU A 147 -9.25 8.82 -14.73
N GLY A 148 -9.41 9.85 -15.56
CA GLY A 148 -10.70 10.32 -16.06
C GLY A 148 -11.19 11.57 -15.34
N GLU A 149 -12.31 12.14 -15.81
CA GLU A 149 -12.80 13.45 -15.36
C GLU A 149 -13.61 13.41 -14.06
N SER A 150 -14.07 12.24 -13.62
CA SER A 150 -14.91 12.10 -12.42
C SER A 150 -14.68 10.73 -11.78
N VAL A 151 -13.61 10.63 -11.00
CA VAL A 151 -13.27 9.42 -10.23
C VAL A 151 -13.37 9.73 -8.74
N ASN A 152 -14.22 8.99 -8.03
CA ASN A 152 -14.22 8.98 -6.57
C ASN A 152 -13.20 7.96 -6.07
N ALA A 153 -12.07 8.45 -5.56
CA ALA A 153 -10.97 7.62 -5.11
C ALA A 153 -10.89 7.53 -3.58
N MET A 154 -10.66 6.33 -3.06
CA MET A 154 -10.28 6.08 -1.66
C MET A 154 -8.82 5.67 -1.57
N LEU A 155 -8.05 6.31 -0.70
CA LEU A 155 -6.72 5.84 -0.31
C LEU A 155 -6.78 5.19 1.08
N LEU A 156 -6.30 3.95 1.19
CA LEU A 156 -6.08 3.31 2.48
C LEU A 156 -4.84 3.91 3.17
N HIS A 157 -5.07 4.73 4.19
CA HIS A 157 -3.99 5.30 5.00
C HIS A 157 -3.44 4.25 5.99
N THR A 158 -2.36 3.57 5.61
CA THR A 158 -1.80 2.43 6.38
C THR A 158 -1.03 2.78 7.66
N GLY A 159 -0.95 4.07 8.03
CA GLY A 159 -0.25 4.53 9.22
C GLY A 159 1.24 4.78 8.95
N GLY A 160 2.12 4.34 9.85
CA GLY A 160 3.57 4.40 9.63
C GLY A 160 4.31 5.63 10.18
N LEU A 161 3.63 6.52 10.91
CA LEU A 161 4.20 7.78 11.42
C LEU A 161 5.49 7.60 12.25
N GLN A 162 5.65 6.46 12.91
CA GLN A 162 6.87 6.11 13.62
C GLN A 162 8.13 6.09 12.72
N GLY A 163 7.96 5.93 11.41
CA GLY A 163 9.02 5.97 10.41
C GLY A 163 9.83 7.27 10.46
N TRP A 164 9.21 8.39 10.86
CA TRP A 164 9.88 9.68 11.04
C TRP A 164 11.07 9.63 12.01
N ARG A 165 11.11 8.69 12.97
CA ARG A 165 12.25 8.53 13.88
C ARG A 165 13.56 8.27 13.13
N GLY A 166 13.52 7.62 11.98
CA GLY A 166 14.68 7.38 11.12
C GLY A 166 15.10 8.55 10.22
N PHE A 167 14.30 9.62 10.18
CA PHE A 167 14.53 10.79 9.32
C PHE A 167 14.87 12.07 10.10
N ARG A 168 15.00 11.98 11.43
CA ARG A 168 15.30 13.13 12.31
C ARG A 168 16.77 13.55 12.32
N SER A 169 17.61 12.93 11.50
CA SER A 169 19.05 13.18 11.41
C SER A 169 19.47 13.40 9.96
N SER A 170 19.14 14.56 9.40
CA SER A 170 19.79 15.15 8.23
C SER A 170 19.47 16.63 8.14
#